data_AF-A0A0Q0BDI5-F1
#
_entry.id   AF-A0A0Q0BDI5-F1
#
_cell.length_a   1.000
_cell.length_b   1.000
_cell.length_c   1.000
_cell.angle_alpha   90.00
_cell.angle_beta   90.00
_cell.angle_gamma   90.00
#
_symmetry.space_group_name_H-M   'P 1'
#
loop_
_entity.id
_entity.type
_entity.pdbx_description
1 polymer ?
#
loop_
_entity_poly.entity_id
_entity_poly.type
_entity_poly.pdbx_seq_one_letter_code
_entity_poly.pdbx_strand_id
1 'polypeptide(L)'
;MTDLSDFIISTDAGSVGSVLKSVLGYEFDSSDTLWKLSKDSTLNIGLVMERTPKKYQYSVRKIFEHYATTQAGSSVVAVANSVYHLFSATNGELDTHQLINFKASLNGDYAHLHRVRPFLRRWLAFRLPGINKDVVEMVDGWRLPGGAKGQAVKSMDPTQGPLSDFELTAFNEGAIFAYERGDLSLYELSLCLLTSSTGRRPIQIPHLKCKDLI
;
A
#
# COMPACT_ATOMS: atom_id res chain seq x y z
N MET A 1 47.51 5.69 25.29
CA MET A 1 47.15 4.26 25.33
C MET A 1 45.74 4.21 25.87
N THR A 2 44.78 4.24 24.96
CA THR A 2 43.34 4.22 25.21
C THR A 2 42.94 2.84 25.71
N ASP A 3 42.45 2.73 26.94
CA ASP A 3 41.60 1.60 27.34
C ASP A 3 40.80 1.85 28.64
N LEU A 4 39.63 1.20 28.69
CA LEU A 4 38.70 0.94 29.80
C LEU A 4 37.59 1.95 30.11
N SER A 5 36.99 2.60 29.10
CA SER A 5 35.70 3.28 29.24
C SER A 5 34.59 2.84 28.27
N ASP A 6 34.76 1.75 27.50
CA ASP A 6 33.84 1.39 26.39
C ASP A 6 33.07 0.06 26.54
N PHE A 7 32.78 -0.41 27.76
CA PHE A 7 31.95 -1.62 27.93
C PHE A 7 30.86 -1.53 29.01
N ILE A 8 30.11 -0.43 29.00
CA ILE A 8 28.77 -0.43 29.63
C ILE A 8 27.76 0.12 28.61
N ILE A 9 27.25 -0.78 27.75
CA ILE A 9 25.88 -0.64 27.26
C ILE A 9 25.08 -1.67 28.03
N SER A 10 24.35 -1.18 29.03
CA SER A 10 23.30 -1.93 29.69
C SER A 10 22.35 -2.44 28.62
N THR A 11 22.34 -3.76 28.45
CA THR A 11 21.30 -4.49 27.74
C THR A 11 20.05 -4.41 28.60
N ASP A 12 19.27 -3.35 28.42
CA ASP A 12 17.87 -3.34 28.81
C ASP A 12 17.05 -3.47 27.53
N ALA A 13 16.69 -4.72 27.23
CA ALA A 13 15.73 -5.06 26.20
C ALA A 13 14.32 -4.74 26.72
N GLY A 14 14.05 -3.45 26.90
CA GLY A 14 12.71 -2.89 26.92
C GLY A 14 12.55 -2.06 25.67
N SER A 15 11.94 -2.61 24.61
CA SER A 15 11.54 -1.76 23.49
C SER A 15 10.48 -0.80 24.02
N VAL A 16 10.86 0.45 24.28
CA VAL A 16 9.88 1.52 24.48
C VAL A 16 9.23 1.72 23.12
N GLY A 17 8.13 1.01 22.90
CA GLY A 17 7.23 1.26 21.79
C GLY A 17 6.85 2.72 21.79
N SER A 18 7.00 3.40 20.66
CA SER A 18 6.41 4.73 20.50
C SER A 18 4.98 4.53 20.03
N VAL A 19 4.02 5.08 20.77
CA VAL A 19 2.63 5.17 20.28
C VAL A 19 2.62 6.17 19.12
N LEU A 20 2.26 5.67 17.94
CA LEU A 20 2.18 6.43 16.70
C LEU A 20 0.72 6.54 16.26
N LYS A 21 0.45 7.50 15.38
CA LYS A 21 -0.88 7.78 14.86
C LYS A 21 -0.91 7.76 13.35
N SER A 22 -1.82 7.00 12.76
CA SER A 22 -1.98 6.93 11.31
C SER A 22 -2.54 8.24 10.74
N VAL A 23 -2.51 8.39 9.41
CA VAL A 23 -3.13 9.54 8.70
C VAL A 23 -4.62 9.73 9.05
N LEU A 24 -5.33 8.63 9.34
CA LEU A 24 -6.75 8.67 9.72
C LEU A 24 -6.97 8.70 11.24
N GLY A 25 -5.92 8.90 12.02
CA GLY A 25 -6.01 9.09 13.45
C GLY A 25 -6.09 7.82 14.31
N TYR A 26 -5.78 6.65 13.74
CA TYR A 26 -5.74 5.41 14.52
C TYR A 26 -4.39 5.28 15.23
N GLU A 27 -4.43 5.04 16.53
CA GLU A 27 -3.23 4.84 17.35
C GLU A 27 -2.77 3.39 17.30
N PHE A 28 -1.46 3.18 17.28
CA PHE A 28 -0.83 1.87 17.31
C PHE A 28 0.55 1.96 17.96
N ASP A 29 0.98 0.89 18.62
CA ASP A 29 2.33 0.81 19.17
C ASP A 29 3.31 0.30 18.09
N SER A 30 4.42 1.01 17.90
CA SER A 30 5.44 0.63 16.92
C SER A 30 6.11 -0.72 17.21
N SER A 31 6.05 -1.23 18.43
CA SER A 31 6.58 -2.54 18.85
C SER A 31 5.62 -3.69 18.54
N ASP A 32 4.32 -3.40 18.40
CA ASP A 32 3.32 -4.42 18.09
C ASP A 32 3.56 -5.10 16.73
N THR A 33 2.97 -6.28 16.59
CA THR A 33 2.97 -7.06 15.34
C THR A 33 1.84 -6.68 14.42
N LEU A 34 0.76 -6.10 14.94
CA LEU A 34 -0.43 -5.68 14.20
C LEU A 34 -0.68 -4.18 14.42
N TRP A 35 -0.67 -3.39 13.36
CA TRP A 35 -0.95 -1.96 13.42
C TRP A 35 -2.28 -1.66 12.75
N LYS A 36 -3.26 -1.17 13.53
CA LYS A 36 -4.55 -0.72 12.98
C LYS A 36 -4.35 0.68 12.37
N LEU A 37 -4.46 0.78 11.04
CA LEU A 37 -4.18 2.05 10.33
C LEU A 37 -5.45 2.77 9.91
N SER A 38 -6.54 2.04 9.69
CA SER A 38 -7.87 2.56 9.40
C SER A 38 -8.94 1.54 9.79
N LYS A 39 -10.22 1.90 9.65
CA LYS A 39 -11.35 0.96 9.78
C LYS A 39 -11.12 -0.32 8.97
N ASP A 40 -10.62 -0.19 7.75
CA ASP A 40 -10.53 -1.29 6.77
C ASP A 40 -9.10 -1.81 6.55
N SER A 41 -8.09 -1.24 7.22
CA SER A 41 -6.69 -1.63 7.02
C SER A 41 -5.98 -1.88 8.34
N THR A 42 -5.47 -3.11 8.49
CA THR A 42 -4.56 -3.52 9.56
C THR A 42 -3.30 -4.07 8.92
N LEU A 43 -2.14 -3.51 9.27
CA LEU A 43 -0.84 -4.00 8.83
C LEU A 43 -0.36 -5.09 9.78
N ASN A 44 -0.09 -6.28 9.26
CA ASN A 44 0.67 -7.29 9.99
C ASN A 44 2.16 -7.11 9.73
N ILE A 45 2.81 -6.24 10.50
CA ILE A 45 4.25 -6.00 10.39
C ILE A 45 5.05 -7.21 10.85
N GLY A 46 4.49 -8.04 11.75
CA GLY A 46 5.11 -9.28 12.22
C GLY A 46 5.51 -10.22 11.08
N LEU A 47 4.59 -10.48 10.13
CA LEU A 47 4.87 -11.33 8.97
C LEU A 47 6.01 -10.78 8.10
N VAL A 48 6.09 -9.46 7.93
CA VAL A 48 7.19 -8.83 7.19
C VAL A 48 8.50 -9.04 7.96
N MET A 49 8.50 -8.85 9.28
CA MET A 49 9.69 -9.01 10.12
C MET A 49 10.18 -10.46 10.16
N GLU A 50 9.30 -11.46 10.14
CA GLU A 50 9.67 -12.88 10.10
C GLU A 50 10.51 -13.24 8.87
N ARG A 51 10.21 -12.63 7.71
CA ARG A 51 11.00 -12.83 6.48
C ARG A 51 12.17 -11.87 6.35
N THR A 52 12.16 -10.77 7.11
CA THR A 52 13.23 -9.78 7.08
C THR A 52 14.42 -10.28 7.92
N PRO A 53 15.64 -10.38 7.37
CA PRO A 53 16.82 -10.72 8.15
C PRO A 53 17.03 -9.79 9.34
N LYS A 54 17.54 -10.32 10.45
CA LYS A 54 17.79 -9.55 11.69
C LYS A 54 18.55 -8.23 11.45
N LYS A 55 19.55 -8.23 10.57
CA LYS A 55 20.33 -7.03 10.19
C LYS A 55 19.51 -5.90 9.56
N TYR A 56 18.32 -6.20 9.02
CA TYR A 56 17.45 -5.27 8.32
C TYR A 56 16.19 -4.89 9.09
N GLN A 57 15.80 -5.68 10.10
CA GLN A 57 14.52 -5.50 10.81
C GLN A 57 14.33 -4.10 11.39
N TYR A 58 15.39 -3.52 11.99
CA TYR A 58 15.35 -2.15 12.50
C TYR A 58 14.99 -1.14 11.40
N SER A 59 15.72 -1.16 10.29
CA SER A 59 15.54 -0.23 9.18
C SER A 59 14.18 -0.40 8.51
N VAL A 60 13.77 -1.65 8.25
CA VAL A 60 12.48 -1.96 7.63
C VAL A 60 11.33 -1.49 8.53
N ARG A 61 11.39 -1.74 9.85
CA ARG A 61 10.36 -1.28 10.80
C ARG A 61 10.28 0.25 10.81
N LYS A 62 11.40 0.96 10.88
CA LYS A 62 11.43 2.44 10.87
C LYS A 62 10.81 3.04 9.60
N ILE A 63 11.02 2.42 8.44
CA ILE A 63 10.38 2.85 7.19
C ILE A 63 8.86 2.62 7.24
N PHE A 64 8.41 1.49 7.79
CA PHE A 64 6.98 1.23 7.94
C PHE A 64 6.32 2.12 8.98
N GLU A 65 6.98 2.49 10.08
CA GLU A 65 6.49 3.51 11.02
C GLU A 65 6.24 4.83 10.29
N HIS A 66 7.18 5.26 9.45
CA HIS A 66 7.00 6.44 8.61
C HIS A 66 5.83 6.28 7.63
N TYR A 67 5.73 5.15 6.92
CA TYR A 67 4.64 4.93 5.97
C TYR A 67 3.27 4.86 6.65
N ALA A 68 3.18 4.23 7.82
CA ALA A 68 1.96 4.14 8.61
C ALA A 68 1.44 5.52 9.05
N THR A 69 2.34 6.47 9.29
CA THR A 69 2.00 7.84 9.73
C THR A 69 1.80 8.82 8.58
N THR A 70 2.31 8.52 7.37
CA THR A 70 2.24 9.47 6.23
C THR A 70 1.44 8.98 5.01
N GLN A 71 0.98 7.73 4.97
CA GLN A 71 0.26 7.18 3.83
C GLN A 71 -1.08 6.53 4.22
N ALA A 72 -1.95 6.32 3.23
CA ALA A 72 -3.18 5.57 3.42
C ALA A 72 -2.87 4.12 3.81
N GLY A 73 -3.60 3.57 4.79
CA GLY A 73 -3.33 2.22 5.33
C GLY A 73 -3.28 1.11 4.27
N SER A 74 -4.16 1.17 3.26
CA SER A 74 -4.16 0.20 2.15
C SER A 74 -2.89 0.25 1.30
N SER A 75 -2.30 1.44 1.12
CA SER A 75 -1.02 1.60 0.42
C SER A 75 0.13 1.01 1.24
N VAL A 76 0.13 1.22 2.56
CA VAL A 76 1.13 0.65 3.47
C VAL A 76 1.09 -0.88 3.43
N VAL A 77 -0.11 -1.48 3.51
CA VAL A 77 -0.30 -2.93 3.41
C VAL A 77 0.18 -3.47 2.06
N ALA A 78 -0.08 -2.78 0.96
CA ALA A 78 0.37 -3.21 -0.37
C ALA A 78 1.91 -3.17 -0.51
N VAL A 79 2.56 -2.17 0.09
CA VAL A 79 4.03 -2.11 0.16
C VAL A 79 4.57 -3.22 1.05
N ALA A 80 3.98 -3.45 2.23
CA ALA A 80 4.35 -4.52 3.15
C ALA A 80 4.30 -5.90 2.48
N ASN A 81 3.22 -6.19 1.75
CA ASN A 81 3.12 -7.42 0.98
C ASN A 81 4.25 -7.55 -0.06
N SER A 82 4.58 -6.45 -0.75
CA SER A 82 5.65 -6.47 -1.76
C SER A 82 7.04 -6.66 -1.15
N VAL A 83 7.29 -6.08 0.02
CA VAL A 83 8.54 -6.27 0.78
C VAL A 83 8.63 -7.69 1.33
N TYR A 84 7.52 -8.27 1.81
CA TYR A 84 7.44 -9.67 2.21
C TYR A 84 7.81 -10.60 1.05
N HIS A 85 7.24 -10.37 -0.15
CA HIS A 85 7.55 -11.16 -1.34
C HIS A 85 9.01 -11.01 -1.78
N LEU A 86 9.56 -9.80 -1.72
CA LEU A 86 10.97 -9.53 -2.00
C LEU A 86 11.88 -10.38 -1.10
N PHE A 87 11.71 -10.30 0.23
CA PHE A 87 12.56 -11.04 1.16
C PHE A 87 12.34 -12.55 1.09
N SER A 88 11.11 -12.99 0.78
CA SER A 88 10.83 -14.41 0.57
C SER A 88 11.55 -14.96 -0.67
N ALA A 89 11.56 -14.22 -1.78
CA ALA A 89 12.17 -14.66 -3.02
C ALA A 89 13.70 -14.57 -3.02
N THR A 90 14.26 -13.66 -2.24
CA THR A 90 15.72 -13.42 -2.15
C THR A 90 16.36 -14.14 -0.97
N ASN A 91 15.59 -14.93 -0.21
CA ASN A 91 16.01 -15.52 1.06
C ASN A 91 16.63 -14.49 2.03
N GLY A 92 16.13 -13.26 1.99
CA GLY A 92 16.59 -12.14 2.80
C GLY A 92 17.80 -11.37 2.25
N GLU A 93 18.45 -11.83 1.19
CA GLU A 93 19.62 -11.15 0.64
C GLU A 93 19.23 -9.97 -0.27
N LEU A 94 19.93 -8.84 -0.11
CA LEU A 94 19.67 -7.62 -0.89
C LEU A 94 20.93 -7.21 -1.62
N ASP A 95 21.28 -8.00 -2.63
CA ASP A 95 22.35 -7.68 -3.58
C ASP A 95 21.80 -7.62 -5.02
N THR A 96 22.66 -7.18 -5.92
CA THR A 96 22.38 -7.02 -7.35
C THR A 96 21.89 -8.32 -8.00
N HIS A 97 22.52 -9.45 -7.70
CA HIS A 97 22.19 -10.74 -8.30
C HIS A 97 20.80 -11.24 -7.85
N GLN A 98 20.51 -11.17 -6.56
CA GLN A 98 19.24 -11.59 -5.99
C GLN A 98 18.07 -10.76 -6.54
N LEU A 99 18.28 -9.45 -6.69
CA LEU A 99 17.27 -8.56 -7.25
C LEU A 99 17.02 -8.79 -8.75
N ILE A 100 18.05 -9.10 -9.53
CA ILE A 100 17.89 -9.49 -10.94
C ILE A 100 17.04 -10.77 -11.03
N ASN A 101 17.34 -11.77 -10.21
CA ASN A 101 16.57 -13.02 -10.17
C ASN A 101 15.12 -12.79 -9.74
N PHE A 102 14.91 -11.95 -8.72
CA PHE A 102 13.57 -11.55 -8.29
C PHE A 102 12.80 -10.83 -9.42
N LYS A 103 13.46 -9.92 -10.17
CA LYS A 103 12.83 -9.27 -11.32
C LYS A 103 12.46 -10.29 -12.40
N ALA A 104 13.31 -11.26 -12.66
CA ALA A 104 13.05 -12.31 -13.65
C ALA A 104 11.86 -13.20 -13.24
N SER A 105 11.75 -13.56 -11.96
CA SER A 105 10.66 -14.41 -11.44
C SER A 105 9.27 -13.78 -11.53
N LEU A 106 9.19 -12.46 -11.72
CA LEU A 106 7.92 -11.73 -11.84
C LEU A 106 7.26 -11.86 -13.22
N ASN A 107 7.93 -12.44 -14.23
CA ASN A 107 7.35 -12.76 -15.54
C ASN A 107 6.58 -11.59 -16.22
N GLY A 108 7.01 -10.35 -15.98
CA GLY A 108 6.38 -9.15 -16.55
C GLY A 108 5.35 -8.46 -15.64
N ASP A 109 4.90 -9.08 -14.55
CA ASP A 109 4.09 -8.41 -13.53
C ASP A 109 4.99 -7.69 -12.50
N TYR A 110 5.30 -6.44 -12.81
CA TYR A 110 6.17 -5.63 -11.98
C TYR A 110 5.44 -4.89 -10.84
N ALA A 111 4.20 -5.25 -10.50
CA ALA A 111 3.44 -4.57 -9.45
C ALA A 111 4.18 -4.54 -8.10
N HIS A 112 4.88 -5.62 -7.74
CA HIS A 112 5.72 -5.65 -6.54
C HIS A 112 6.93 -4.73 -6.67
N LEU A 113 7.64 -4.76 -7.80
CA LEU A 113 8.81 -3.89 -8.02
C LEU A 113 8.45 -2.41 -8.06
N HIS A 114 7.28 -2.04 -8.58
CA HIS A 114 6.77 -0.67 -8.52
C HIS A 114 6.61 -0.15 -7.09
N ARG A 115 6.33 -1.04 -6.12
CA ARG A 115 6.18 -0.70 -4.69
C ARG A 115 7.50 -0.84 -3.93
N VAL A 116 8.33 -1.82 -4.27
CA VAL A 116 9.65 -2.04 -3.68
C VAL A 116 10.63 -0.91 -4.04
N ARG A 117 10.64 -0.43 -5.29
CA ARG A 117 11.54 0.65 -5.72
C ARG A 117 11.49 1.88 -4.81
N PRO A 118 10.33 2.54 -4.58
CA PRO A 118 10.27 3.69 -3.69
C PRO A 118 10.58 3.34 -2.23
N PHE A 119 10.32 2.10 -1.79
CA PHE A 119 10.74 1.61 -0.48
C PHE A 119 12.27 1.58 -0.33
N LEU A 120 12.99 1.01 -1.30
CA LEU A 120 14.46 0.97 -1.28
C LEU A 120 15.07 2.38 -1.38
N ARG A 121 14.49 3.27 -2.19
CA ARG A 121 14.88 4.69 -2.23
C ARG A 121 14.70 5.36 -0.87
N ARG A 122 13.57 5.11 -0.20
CA ARG A 122 13.30 5.67 1.13
C ARG A 122 14.28 5.16 2.17
N TRP A 123 14.61 3.87 2.12
CA TRP A 123 15.62 3.27 3.00
C TRP A 123 16.96 4.00 2.90
N LEU A 124 17.46 4.19 1.67
CA LEU A 124 18.70 4.92 1.42
C LEU A 124 18.60 6.40 1.82
N ALA A 125 17.48 7.06 1.53
CA ALA A 125 17.26 8.47 1.85
C ALA A 125 17.26 8.73 3.38
N PHE A 126 16.75 7.80 4.17
CA PHE A 126 16.78 7.86 5.63
C PHE A 126 18.15 7.51 6.22
N ARG A 127 19.12 7.09 5.39
CA ARG A 127 20.46 6.68 5.80
C ARG A 127 20.43 5.58 6.88
N LEU A 128 19.44 4.70 6.78
CA LEU A 128 19.29 3.56 7.67
C LEU A 128 20.23 2.42 7.24
N PRO A 129 20.78 1.64 8.18
CA PRO A 129 21.74 0.59 7.87
C PRO A 129 21.14 -0.54 7.01
N GLY A 130 21.99 -1.24 6.28
CA GLY A 130 21.66 -2.52 5.63
C GLY A 130 21.44 -2.50 4.12
N ILE A 131 21.35 -1.33 3.48
CA ILE A 131 21.23 -1.24 2.03
C ILE A 131 22.43 -0.54 1.41
N ASN A 132 22.97 -1.08 0.32
CA ASN A 132 24.02 -0.44 -0.46
C ASN A 132 23.42 0.45 -1.57
N LYS A 133 24.13 1.52 -1.92
CA LYS A 133 23.68 2.52 -2.89
C LYS A 133 23.52 1.94 -4.30
N ASP A 134 24.43 1.05 -4.69
CA ASP A 134 24.43 0.33 -5.98
C ASP A 134 23.13 -0.46 -6.22
N VAL A 135 22.58 -1.09 -5.19
CA VAL A 135 21.31 -1.82 -5.22
C VAL A 135 20.16 -0.89 -5.63
N VAL A 136 20.11 0.31 -5.04
CA VAL A 136 19.08 1.31 -5.34
C VAL A 136 19.27 1.88 -6.74
N GLU A 137 20.50 2.20 -7.13
CA GLU A 137 20.84 2.70 -8.47
C GLU A 137 20.46 1.70 -9.57
N MET A 138 20.71 0.39 -9.35
CA MET A 138 20.30 -0.65 -10.29
C MET A 138 18.77 -0.70 -10.44
N VAL A 139 18.03 -0.74 -9.34
CA VAL A 139 16.56 -0.81 -9.38
C VAL A 139 15.99 0.44 -10.04
N ASP A 140 16.63 1.59 -9.90
CA ASP A 140 16.26 2.85 -10.55
C ASP A 140 16.51 2.85 -12.06
N GLY A 141 17.56 2.18 -12.52
CA GLY A 141 17.86 1.99 -13.93
C GLY A 141 16.87 1.09 -14.68
N TRP A 142 16.06 0.28 -13.99
CA TRP A 142 15.13 -0.63 -14.66
C TRP A 142 13.96 0.10 -15.32
N ARG A 143 13.66 -0.28 -16.57
CA ARG A 143 12.36 -0.01 -17.18
C ARG A 143 11.36 -1.06 -16.74
N LEU A 144 10.34 -0.64 -15.99
CA LEU A 144 9.26 -1.48 -15.52
C LEU A 144 7.97 -1.02 -16.21
N PRO A 145 7.53 -1.67 -17.30
CA PRO A 145 6.23 -1.37 -17.87
C PRO A 145 5.14 -1.65 -16.82
N GLY A 146 4.21 -0.71 -16.68
CA GLY A 146 3.00 -0.98 -15.92
C GLY A 146 2.09 -1.93 -16.68
N GLY A 147 1.21 -2.63 -15.97
CA GLY A 147 0.12 -3.36 -16.63
C GLY A 147 -0.74 -2.43 -17.50
N ALA A 148 -1.45 -2.99 -18.48
CA ALA A 148 -2.34 -2.27 -19.39
C ALA A 148 -3.57 -1.70 -18.65
N LYS A 149 -3.37 -0.67 -17.83
CA LYS A 149 -4.42 -0.06 -17.01
C LYS A 149 -5.36 0.74 -17.90
N GLY A 150 -6.65 0.44 -17.79
CA GLY A 150 -7.70 1.18 -18.47
C GLY A 150 -7.64 1.06 -19.99
N GLN A 151 -7.04 0.00 -20.54
CA GLN A 151 -7.00 -0.20 -21.99
C GLN A 151 -8.41 -0.27 -22.57
N ALA A 152 -9.29 -1.08 -21.96
CA ALA A 152 -10.69 -1.19 -22.36
C ALA A 152 -11.43 0.15 -22.31
N VAL A 153 -11.14 0.97 -21.30
CA VAL A 153 -11.70 2.32 -21.17
C VAL A 153 -11.17 3.24 -22.28
N LYS A 154 -9.86 3.22 -22.55
CA LYS A 154 -9.23 4.04 -23.60
C LYS A 154 -9.67 3.67 -25.02
N SER A 155 -9.96 2.38 -25.24
CA SER A 155 -10.41 1.89 -26.54
C SER A 155 -11.92 1.96 -26.73
N MET A 156 -12.68 2.45 -25.74
CA MET A 156 -14.15 2.40 -25.73
C MET A 156 -14.65 0.99 -26.05
N ASP A 157 -14.05 -0.02 -25.40
CA ASP A 157 -14.44 -1.41 -25.59
C ASP A 157 -15.94 -1.57 -25.28
N PRO A 158 -16.74 -2.15 -26.19
CA PRO A 158 -18.20 -2.20 -26.03
C PRO A 158 -18.66 -3.12 -24.88
N THR A 159 -17.75 -3.90 -24.28
CA THR A 159 -18.08 -4.87 -23.23
C THR A 159 -17.39 -4.60 -21.89
N GLN A 160 -16.15 -4.10 -21.93
CA GLN A 160 -15.31 -3.86 -20.76
C GLN A 160 -14.95 -2.37 -20.59
N GLY A 161 -15.40 -1.51 -21.51
CA GLY A 161 -15.22 -0.06 -21.47
C GLY A 161 -16.27 0.63 -20.59
N PRO A 162 -16.36 1.97 -20.65
CA PRO A 162 -17.39 2.71 -19.92
C PRO A 162 -18.77 2.43 -20.52
N LEU A 163 -19.82 2.64 -19.71
CA LEU A 163 -21.20 2.66 -20.22
C LEU A 163 -21.34 3.76 -21.28
N SER A 164 -22.00 3.42 -22.39
CA SER A 164 -22.49 4.40 -23.35
C SER A 164 -23.59 5.28 -22.74
N ASP A 165 -23.90 6.41 -23.37
CA ASP A 165 -24.95 7.32 -22.89
C ASP A 165 -26.32 6.62 -22.78
N PHE A 166 -26.61 5.71 -23.71
CA PHE A 166 -27.83 4.91 -23.68
C PHE A 166 -27.84 3.91 -22.52
N GLU A 167 -26.74 3.18 -22.29
CA GLU A 167 -26.64 2.24 -21.19
C GLU A 167 -26.67 2.93 -19.83
N LEU A 168 -26.05 4.11 -19.70
CA LEU A 168 -26.08 4.92 -18.48
C LEU A 168 -27.50 5.44 -18.19
N THR A 169 -28.22 5.88 -19.23
CA THR A 169 -29.63 6.30 -19.11
C THR A 169 -30.50 5.12 -18.68
N ALA A 170 -30.36 3.97 -19.36
CA ALA A 170 -31.09 2.75 -19.04
C ALA A 170 -30.78 2.24 -17.62
N PHE A 171 -29.53 2.37 -17.15
CA PHE A 171 -29.14 2.07 -15.78
C PHE A 171 -29.88 2.97 -14.77
N ASN A 172 -29.89 4.29 -15.01
CA ASN A 172 -30.53 5.25 -14.11
C ASN A 172 -32.05 5.06 -14.07
N GLU A 173 -32.70 4.88 -15.22
CA GLU A 173 -34.14 4.59 -15.31
C GLU A 173 -34.48 3.26 -14.64
N GLY A 174 -33.67 2.22 -14.90
CA GLY A 174 -33.83 0.91 -14.27
C GLY A 174 -33.73 0.96 -12.74
N ALA A 175 -32.80 1.76 -12.20
CA ALA A 175 -32.69 1.97 -10.76
C ALA A 175 -33.94 2.67 -10.18
N ILE A 176 -34.50 3.66 -10.88
CA ILE A 176 -35.74 4.33 -10.47
C ILE A 176 -36.91 3.34 -10.48
N PHE A 177 -37.08 2.56 -11.55
CA PHE A 177 -38.16 1.56 -11.63
C PHE A 177 -38.04 0.48 -10.56
N ALA A 178 -36.82 0.03 -10.24
CA ALA A 178 -36.59 -0.93 -9.17
C ALA A 178 -36.96 -0.35 -7.79
N TYR A 179 -36.68 0.93 -7.55
CA TYR A 179 -37.15 1.62 -6.34
C TYR A 179 -38.69 1.71 -6.28
N GLU A 180 -39.33 2.09 -7.39
CA GLU A 180 -40.81 2.19 -7.46
C GLU A 180 -41.52 0.86 -7.22
N ARG A 181 -40.89 -0.26 -7.60
CA ARG A 181 -41.39 -1.63 -7.35
C ARG A 181 -41.10 -2.14 -5.94
N GLY A 182 -40.28 -1.43 -5.17
CA GLY A 182 -39.84 -1.83 -3.83
C GLY A 182 -38.67 -2.83 -3.83
N ASP A 183 -38.02 -3.07 -4.98
CA ASP A 183 -36.84 -3.93 -5.09
C ASP A 183 -35.57 -3.23 -4.54
N LEU A 184 -35.56 -1.89 -4.52
CA LEU A 184 -34.52 -1.07 -3.92
C LEU A 184 -35.09 -0.18 -2.81
N SER A 185 -34.30 0.01 -1.75
CA SER A 185 -34.54 1.07 -0.76
C SER A 185 -34.14 2.44 -1.31
N LEU A 186 -34.63 3.51 -0.66
CA LEU A 186 -34.21 4.88 -0.97
C LEU A 186 -32.69 5.06 -0.82
N TYR A 187 -32.09 4.37 0.14
CA TYR A 187 -30.64 4.39 0.36
C TYR A 187 -29.88 3.79 -0.82
N GLU A 188 -30.31 2.63 -1.32
CA GLU A 188 -29.69 1.97 -2.48
C GLU A 188 -29.88 2.77 -3.76
N LEU A 189 -31.09 3.32 -4.00
CA LEU A 189 -31.34 4.22 -5.12
C LEU A 189 -30.39 5.43 -5.07
N SER A 190 -30.24 6.05 -3.90
CA SER A 190 -29.35 7.19 -3.69
C SER A 190 -27.90 6.83 -4.02
N LEU A 191 -27.42 5.66 -3.60
CA LEU A 191 -26.08 5.17 -3.92
C LEU A 191 -25.89 4.98 -5.44
N CYS A 192 -26.85 4.36 -6.12
CA CYS A 192 -26.81 4.16 -7.58
C CYS A 192 -26.69 5.50 -8.31
N LEU A 193 -27.59 6.44 -8.01
CA LEU A 193 -27.63 7.74 -8.69
C LEU A 193 -26.42 8.62 -8.36
N LEU A 194 -25.95 8.62 -7.10
CA LEU A 194 -24.74 9.35 -6.72
C LEU A 194 -23.51 8.79 -7.45
N THR A 195 -23.40 7.46 -7.58
CA THR A 195 -22.30 6.82 -8.28
C THR A 195 -22.32 7.17 -9.77
N SER A 196 -23.46 6.98 -10.43
CA SER A 196 -23.59 7.20 -11.88
C SER A 196 -23.42 8.67 -12.25
N SER A 197 -23.95 9.59 -11.45
CA SER A 197 -23.93 11.03 -11.75
C SER A 197 -22.59 11.70 -11.47
N THR A 198 -21.80 11.16 -10.53
CA THR A 198 -20.56 11.83 -10.07
C THR A 198 -19.28 11.08 -10.45
N GLY A 199 -19.37 9.81 -10.85
CA GLY A 199 -18.21 8.98 -11.18
C GLY A 199 -17.19 8.84 -10.04
N ARG A 200 -17.60 9.11 -8.79
CA ARG A 200 -16.72 9.06 -7.61
C ARG A 200 -16.24 7.63 -7.37
N ARG A 201 -15.04 7.50 -6.83
CA ARG A 201 -14.54 6.18 -6.41
C ARG A 201 -15.44 5.65 -5.28
N PRO A 202 -15.73 4.34 -5.23
CA PRO A 202 -16.65 3.78 -4.23
C PRO A 202 -16.35 4.19 -2.79
N ILE A 203 -15.06 4.24 -2.40
CA ILE A 203 -14.64 4.65 -1.06
C ILE A 203 -14.96 6.11 -0.72
N GLN A 204 -15.18 6.98 -1.70
CA GLN A 204 -15.49 8.40 -1.46
C GLN A 204 -16.96 8.64 -1.15
N ILE A 205 -17.86 7.78 -1.65
CA ILE A 205 -19.31 7.88 -1.42
C ILE A 205 -19.66 7.81 0.08
N PRO A 206 -19.19 6.81 0.87
CA PRO A 206 -19.51 6.75 2.30
C PRO A 206 -18.82 7.84 3.13
N HIS A 207 -17.88 8.60 2.56
CA HIS A 207 -17.22 9.71 3.23
C HIS A 207 -17.94 11.06 3.02
N LEU A 208 -19.00 11.11 2.20
CA LEU A 208 -19.78 12.32 1.98
C LEU A 208 -20.50 12.75 3.26
N LYS A 209 -20.42 14.05 3.56
CA LYS A 209 -21.14 14.72 4.64
C LYS A 209 -22.21 15.64 4.05
N CYS A 210 -23.21 16.00 4.84
CA CYS A 210 -24.29 16.89 4.38
C CYS A 210 -23.79 18.22 3.82
N LYS A 211 -22.65 18.74 4.31
CA LYS A 211 -22.05 20.00 3.83
C LYS A 211 -21.22 19.85 2.55
N ASP A 212 -21.05 18.63 2.03
CA ASP A 212 -20.37 18.37 0.77
C ASP A 212 -21.34 18.47 -0.43
N LEU A 213 -22.64 18.59 -0.17
CA LEU A 213 -23.70 18.81 -1.15
C LEU A 213 -23.99 20.32 -1.21
N ILE A 214 -23.91 20.91 -2.40
CA ILE A 214 -24.20 22.33 -2.68
C ILE A 214 -25.55 22.44 -3.36
#